data_AF-A0A392S9W1-F1
#
_entry.id   AF-A0A392S9W1-F1
#
_cell.length_a   1.000
_cell.length_b   1.000
_cell.length_c   1.000
_cell.angle_alpha   90.00
_cell.angle_beta   90.00
_cell.angle_gamma   90.00
#
_symmetry.space_group_name_H-M   'P 1'
#
loop_
_entity.id
_entity.type
_entity.pdbx_description
1 polymer ?
#
loop_
_entity_poly.entity_id
_entity_poly.type
_entity_poly.pdbx_seq_one_letter_code
_entity_poly.pdbx_strand_id
1 'polypeptide(L)'
;MQRCFPTLLVFVAKLLYGLDWLFRIMAARTIAQIAEALATMAEIMARDNQPGREDETRLKRFMKHKPPTFTGGYNPEGAVNWLEEVEIIFEAMGCSEE
;
A
#
# COMPACT_ATOMS: atom_id res chain seq x y z
N MET A 1 45.24 -41.25 23.93
CA MET A 1 44.34 -40.58 22.95
C MET A 1 43.67 -39.37 23.64
N GLN A 2 44.41 -38.33 24.03
CA GLN A 2 43.86 -37.25 24.88
C GLN A 2 44.40 -35.83 24.59
N ARG A 3 44.87 -35.55 23.38
CA ARG A 3 45.44 -34.22 23.02
C ARG A 3 44.79 -33.50 21.82
N CYS A 4 43.69 -34.01 21.24
CA CYS A 4 43.01 -33.32 20.11
C CYS A 4 41.75 -32.53 20.50
N PHE A 5 41.24 -32.71 21.71
CA PHE A 5 39.95 -32.13 22.12
C PHE A 5 39.93 -30.58 22.23
N PRO A 6 40.94 -29.90 22.82
CA PRO A 6 40.90 -28.44 22.97
C PRO A 6 41.14 -27.69 21.65
N THR A 7 41.96 -28.23 20.74
CA THR A 7 42.23 -27.61 19.43
C THR A 7 41.00 -27.60 18.55
N LEU A 8 40.22 -28.69 18.56
CA LEU A 8 38.96 -28.79 17.83
C LEU A 8 37.92 -27.81 18.38
N LEU A 9 37.81 -27.67 19.71
CA LEU A 9 36.92 -26.69 20.34
C LEU A 9 37.27 -25.25 19.96
N VAL A 10 38.56 -24.88 19.94
CA VAL A 10 39.02 -23.55 19.51
C VAL A 10 38.73 -23.32 18.02
N PHE A 11 38.85 -24.35 17.20
CA PHE A 11 38.55 -24.28 15.77
C PHE A 11 37.04 -24.10 15.52
N VAL A 12 36.20 -24.88 16.20
CA VAL A 12 34.73 -24.77 16.16
C VAL A 12 34.29 -23.40 16.68
N ALA A 13 34.88 -22.90 17.77
CA ALA A 13 34.59 -21.56 18.28
C ALA A 13 34.93 -20.47 17.25
N LYS A 14 36.11 -20.51 16.62
CA LYS A 14 36.49 -19.55 15.57
C LYS A 14 35.56 -19.62 14.35
N LEU A 15 35.12 -20.81 13.95
CA LEU A 15 34.14 -20.98 12.89
C LEU A 15 32.79 -20.37 13.26
N LEU A 16 32.30 -20.58 14.48
CA LEU A 16 31.05 -20.00 14.97
C LEU A 16 31.11 -18.46 15.02
N TYR A 17 32.21 -17.89 15.55
CA TYR A 17 32.41 -16.44 15.54
C TYR A 17 32.52 -15.87 14.13
N GLY A 18 33.16 -16.59 13.20
CA GLY A 18 33.24 -16.18 11.80
C GLY A 18 31.88 -16.20 11.09
N LEU A 19 31.06 -17.22 11.35
CA LEU A 19 29.71 -17.32 10.81
C LEU A 19 28.76 -16.28 11.42
N ASP A 20 28.83 -16.02 12.72
CA ASP A 20 28.08 -14.94 13.38
C ASP A 20 28.45 -13.58 12.80
N TRP A 21 29.75 -13.31 12.64
CA TRP A 21 30.24 -12.07 12.03
C TRP A 21 29.70 -11.86 10.61
N LEU A 22 29.75 -12.91 9.78
CA LEU A 22 29.22 -12.86 8.41
C LEU A 22 27.71 -12.68 8.37
N PHE A 23 26.97 -13.37 9.24
CA PHE A 23 25.53 -13.22 9.36
C PHE A 23 25.13 -11.79 9.75
N ARG A 24 25.83 -11.20 10.72
CA ARG A 24 25.58 -9.81 11.16
C ARG A 24 25.85 -8.78 10.04
N ILE A 25 26.89 -8.99 9.23
CA ILE A 25 27.17 -8.12 8.07
C ILE A 25 26.05 -8.23 7.03
N MET A 26 25.62 -9.45 6.70
CA MET A 26 24.54 -9.65 5.72
C MET A 26 23.20 -9.09 6.23
N ALA A 27 22.86 -9.35 7.49
CA ALA A 27 21.64 -8.83 8.12
C ALA A 27 21.59 -7.30 8.11
N ALA A 28 22.69 -6.62 8.43
CA ALA A 28 22.76 -5.16 8.39
C ALA A 28 22.52 -4.60 6.98
N ARG A 29 23.09 -5.25 5.95
CA ARG A 29 22.89 -4.87 4.55
C ARG A 29 21.43 -5.06 4.10
N THR A 30 20.80 -6.16 4.51
CA THR A 30 19.39 -6.43 4.20
C THR A 30 18.46 -5.42 4.87
N ILE A 31 18.73 -5.06 6.14
CA ILE A 31 17.93 -4.06 6.86
C ILE A 31 18.02 -2.68 6.19
N ALA A 32 19.21 -2.26 5.77
CA ALA A 32 19.39 -0.98 5.07
C ALA A 32 18.63 -0.93 3.72
N GLN A 33 18.70 -2.01 2.93
CA GLN A 33 17.99 -2.08 1.65
C GLN A 33 16.46 -2.09 1.82
N ILE A 34 15.95 -2.74 2.87
CA ILE A 34 14.51 -2.70 3.20
C ILE A 34 14.09 -1.29 3.64
N ALA A 35 14.91 -0.60 4.44
CA ALA A 35 14.62 0.76 4.87
C ALA A 35 14.60 1.75 3.68
N GLU A 36 15.53 1.62 2.74
CA GLU A 36 15.55 2.41 1.51
C GLU A 36 14.31 2.14 0.65
N ALA A 37 13.95 0.87 0.44
CA ALA A 37 12.74 0.51 -0.32
C ALA A 37 11.46 1.05 0.34
N LEU A 38 11.36 0.97 1.67
CA LEU A 38 10.24 1.55 2.43
C LEU A 38 10.20 3.08 2.32
N ALA A 39 11.34 3.75 2.36
CA ALA A 39 11.41 5.20 2.20
C ALA A 39 10.99 5.63 0.78
N THR A 40 11.40 4.91 -0.27
CA THR A 40 10.96 5.17 -1.65
C THR A 40 9.46 4.95 -1.81
N MET A 41 8.91 3.86 -1.24
CA MET A 41 7.46 3.62 -1.27
C MET A 41 6.68 4.71 -0.52
N ALA A 42 7.17 5.14 0.64
CA ALA A 42 6.57 6.22 1.41
C ALA A 42 6.62 7.57 0.67
N GLU A 43 7.70 7.86 -0.08
CA GLU A 43 7.80 9.07 -0.89
C GLU A 43 6.86 9.04 -2.11
N ILE A 44 6.71 7.88 -2.76
CA ILE A 44 5.73 7.71 -3.85
C ILE A 44 4.31 7.89 -3.30
N MET A 45 3.99 7.24 -2.18
CA MET A 45 2.70 7.44 -1.52
C MET A 45 2.52 8.90 -1.11
N ALA A 46 3.50 9.59 -0.54
CA ALA A 46 3.35 11.00 -0.16
C ALA A 46 3.14 11.96 -1.35
N ARG A 47 3.63 11.60 -2.55
CA ARG A 47 3.47 12.39 -3.78
C ARG A 47 2.14 12.14 -4.48
N ASP A 48 1.67 10.89 -4.54
CA ASP A 48 0.39 10.52 -5.18
C ASP A 48 -0.82 10.59 -4.22
N ASN A 49 -0.59 10.61 -2.91
CA ASN A 49 -1.65 10.69 -1.93
C ASN A 49 -2.07 12.16 -1.74
N GLN A 50 -2.87 12.66 -2.68
CA GLN A 50 -3.87 13.69 -2.40
C GLN A 50 -5.29 13.09 -2.26
N PRO A 51 -5.50 12.05 -1.41
CA PRO A 51 -6.72 11.21 -1.35
C PRO A 51 -7.90 11.94 -0.71
N GLY A 52 -7.67 13.17 -0.24
CA GLY A 52 -8.67 13.97 0.45
C GLY A 52 -9.02 15.25 -0.28
N ARG A 53 -8.21 15.72 -1.26
CA ARG A 53 -8.53 16.97 -1.94
C ARG A 53 -9.36 16.72 -3.18
N GLU A 54 -8.97 15.78 -4.04
CA GLU A 54 -9.68 15.59 -5.31
C GLU A 54 -11.03 14.91 -5.08
N ASP A 55 -11.10 13.87 -4.25
CA ASP A 55 -12.34 13.17 -3.93
C ASP A 55 -13.31 14.03 -3.10
N GLU A 56 -12.83 14.84 -2.16
CA GLU A 56 -13.71 15.83 -1.51
C GLU A 56 -14.18 16.90 -2.50
N THR A 57 -13.34 17.32 -3.45
CA THR A 57 -13.74 18.35 -4.43
C THR A 57 -14.75 17.79 -5.43
N ARG A 58 -14.60 16.53 -5.83
CA ARG A 58 -15.55 15.76 -6.65
C ARG A 58 -16.87 15.55 -5.92
N LEU A 59 -16.82 15.12 -4.66
CA LEU A 59 -18.02 14.95 -3.82
C LEU A 59 -18.74 16.29 -3.53
N LYS A 60 -17.99 17.37 -3.26
CA LYS A 60 -18.55 18.71 -3.09
C LYS A 60 -19.20 19.21 -4.39
N ARG A 61 -18.64 18.89 -5.55
CA ARG A 61 -19.25 19.20 -6.86
C ARG A 61 -20.52 18.39 -7.07
N PHE A 62 -20.51 17.09 -6.79
CA PHE A 62 -21.68 16.22 -6.88
C PHE A 62 -22.85 16.75 -6.04
N MET A 63 -22.61 17.05 -4.76
CA MET A 63 -23.64 17.54 -3.85
C MET A 63 -24.18 18.92 -4.26
N LYS A 64 -23.36 19.77 -4.90
CA LYS A 64 -23.81 21.07 -5.44
C LYS A 64 -24.87 20.91 -6.55
N HIS A 65 -24.82 19.82 -7.31
CA HIS A 65 -25.77 19.54 -8.39
C HIS A 65 -27.08 18.90 -7.90
N LYS A 66 -27.26 18.71 -6.58
CA LYS A 66 -28.46 18.11 -5.98
C LYS A 66 -28.81 16.78 -6.65
N PRO A 67 -28.02 15.73 -6.40
CA PRO A 67 -28.21 14.46 -7.07
C PRO A 67 -29.64 13.95 -6.85
N PRO A 68 -30.26 13.34 -7.88
CA PRO A 68 -31.61 12.81 -7.77
C PRO A 68 -31.63 11.78 -6.63
N THR A 69 -32.61 11.90 -5.73
CA THR A 69 -32.74 10.98 -4.59
C THR A 69 -33.53 9.76 -5.05
N PHE A 70 -32.92 8.58 -4.98
CA PHE A 70 -33.64 7.34 -5.26
C PHE A 70 -34.67 7.08 -4.16
N THR A 71 -35.95 7.11 -4.51
CA THR A 71 -37.06 6.90 -3.55
C THR A 71 -37.38 5.43 -3.30
N GLY A 72 -36.56 4.49 -3.77
CA GLY A 72 -36.56 3.09 -3.31
C GLY A 72 -37.81 2.26 -3.62
N GLY A 73 -38.79 2.81 -4.35
CA GLY A 73 -40.04 2.12 -4.69
C GLY A 73 -39.87 1.05 -5.78
N TYR A 74 -40.84 0.12 -5.87
CA TYR A 74 -40.95 -0.91 -6.92
C TYR A 74 -41.37 -0.34 -8.29
N ASN A 75 -40.74 0.75 -8.74
CA ASN A 75 -40.94 1.30 -10.08
C ASN A 75 -39.69 1.01 -10.93
N PRO A 76 -39.70 -0.04 -11.78
CA PRO A 76 -38.55 -0.38 -12.60
C PRO A 76 -38.19 0.74 -13.60
N GLU A 77 -39.18 1.48 -14.11
CA GLU A 77 -38.95 2.59 -15.04
C GLU A 77 -38.31 3.79 -14.33
N GLY A 78 -38.75 4.10 -13.11
CA GLY A 78 -38.14 5.14 -12.27
C GLY A 78 -36.72 4.80 -11.81
N ALA A 79 -36.42 3.51 -11.61
CA ALA A 79 -35.08 3.05 -11.27
C ALA A 79 -34.09 3.17 -12.44
N VAL A 80 -34.55 2.85 -13.65
CA VAL A 80 -33.75 3.00 -14.88
C VAL A 80 -33.47 4.48 -15.16
N ASN A 81 -34.49 5.34 -15.10
CA ASN A 81 -34.30 6.79 -15.29
C ASN A 81 -33.36 7.39 -14.23
N TRP A 82 -33.45 6.93 -12.98
CA TRP A 82 -32.53 7.37 -11.93
C TRP A 82 -31.07 6.95 -12.19
N LEU A 83 -30.85 5.73 -12.68
CA LEU A 83 -29.51 5.24 -13.02
C LEU A 83 -28.89 6.04 -14.18
N GLU A 84 -29.66 6.31 -15.23
CA GLU A 84 -29.20 7.10 -16.38
C GLU A 84 -28.81 8.53 -15.98
N GLU A 85 -29.61 9.19 -15.13
CA GLU A 85 -29.28 10.52 -14.61
C GLU A 85 -28.01 10.52 -13.74
N VAL A 86 -27.81 9.47 -12.93
CA VAL A 86 -26.60 9.33 -12.10
C VAL A 86 -25.38 9.11 -12.99
N GLU A 87 -25.46 8.25 -14.01
CA GLU A 87 -24.37 7.96 -14.93
C GLU A 87 -23.89 9.22 -15.68
N ILE A 88 -24.81 10.06 -16.17
CA ILE A 88 -24.49 11.35 -16.82
C ILE A 88 -23.72 12.28 -15.87
N ILE A 89 -24.08 12.29 -14.58
CA ILE A 89 -23.39 13.13 -13.58
C ILE A 89 -21.98 12.57 -13.32
N PHE A 90 -21.82 11.26 -13.22
CA PHE A 90 -20.50 10.62 -13.05
C PHE A 90 -19.58 10.87 -14.24
N GLU A 91 -20.10 10.77 -15.47
CA GLU A 91 -19.36 11.08 -16.71
C GLU A 91 -18.95 12.57 -16.75
N ALA A 92 -19.88 13.49 -16.44
CA ALA A 92 -19.59 14.92 -16.36
C ALA A 92 -18.58 15.29 -15.24
N MET A 93 -18.43 14.43 -14.23
CA MET A 93 -17.43 14.56 -13.17
C MET A 93 -16.07 13.92 -13.53
N GLY A 94 -15.97 13.23 -14.67
CA GLY A 94 -14.76 12.52 -15.09
C GLY A 94 -14.44 11.30 -14.22
N CYS A 95 -15.45 10.69 -13.60
CA CYS A 95 -15.29 9.43 -12.89
C CYS A 95 -15.22 8.28 -13.89
N SER A 96 -14.02 7.75 -14.15
CA SER A 96 -13.84 6.45 -14.79
C SER A 96 -14.02 5.31 -13.79
N GLU A 97 -14.48 4.14 -14.25
CA GLU A 97 -14.31 2.87 -13.54
C GLU A 97 -12.80 2.56 -13.47
N GLU A 98 -12.11 3.09 -12.47
CA GLU A 98 -10.79 2.55 -12.04
C GLU A 98 -10.97 1.48 -10.98
#